data_AF-A0A5D0RVP2-F1
#
_entry.id   AF-A0A5D0RVP2-F1
#
_cell.length_a   1.000
_cell.length_b   1.000
_cell.length_c   1.000
_cell.angle_alpha   90.00
_cell.angle_beta   90.00
_cell.angle_gamma   90.00
#
_symmetry.space_group_name_H-M   'P 1'
#
loop_
_entity.id
_entity.type
_entity.pdbx_description
1 polymer ?
#
loop_
_entity_poly.entity_id
_entity_poly.type
_entity_poly.pdbx_seq_one_letter_code
_entity_poly.pdbx_strand_id
1 'polypeptide(L)'
;MLAFTERAAGEWLFVDHAGHTIDVIDPQTGEVRPAQLFVAALGASSYIFAEAAWTQSLPDWIASHVRAFGFLGGVWPRLCPAI
;
A
#
# COMPACT_ATOMS: atom_id res chain seq x y z
N MET A 1 -16.49 -2.23 -19.15
CA MET A 1 -16.96 -2.85 -17.89
C MET A 1 -16.63 -4.33 -17.95
N LEU A 2 -15.46 -4.75 -17.47
CA LEU A 2 -15.08 -6.17 -17.43
C LEU A 2 -14.37 -6.51 -16.11
N ALA A 3 -14.78 -7.65 -15.55
CA ALA A 3 -14.15 -8.48 -14.51
C ALA A 3 -14.04 -7.94 -13.07
N PHE A 4 -15.18 -7.76 -12.38
CA PHE A 4 -15.24 -7.72 -10.90
C PHE A 4 -15.69 -9.06 -10.27
N THR A 5 -15.89 -10.09 -11.07
CA THR A 5 -16.34 -11.43 -10.66
C THR A 5 -15.38 -12.40 -11.36
N GLU A 6 -14.35 -13.00 -10.77
CA GLU A 6 -14.19 -13.60 -9.44
C GLU A 6 -12.73 -13.38 -9.02
N ARG A 7 -12.47 -12.75 -7.89
CA ARG A 7 -11.11 -12.72 -7.29
C ARG A 7 -11.16 -13.65 -6.10
N ALA A 8 -10.70 -14.89 -6.27
CA ALA A 8 -10.66 -15.83 -5.17
C ALA A 8 -9.79 -15.26 -4.03
N ALA A 9 -10.22 -15.52 -2.79
CA ALA A 9 -9.51 -15.04 -1.61
C ALA A 9 -8.06 -15.54 -1.63
N GLY A 10 -7.12 -14.64 -1.39
CA GLY A 10 -5.69 -14.97 -1.40
C GLY A 10 -5.03 -14.99 -2.79
N GLU A 11 -5.74 -14.73 -3.89
CA GLU A 11 -5.10 -14.72 -5.22
C GLU A 11 -4.39 -13.41 -5.56
N TRP A 12 -4.98 -12.28 -5.18
CA TRP A 12 -4.55 -10.96 -5.63
C TRP A 12 -4.29 -10.01 -4.48
N LEU A 13 -3.15 -9.35 -4.53
CA LEU A 13 -2.87 -8.12 -3.79
C LEU A 13 -2.68 -6.97 -4.78
N PHE A 14 -3.44 -5.90 -4.59
CA PHE A 14 -3.25 -4.65 -5.32
C PHE A 14 -2.43 -3.70 -4.47
N VAL A 15 -1.45 -3.02 -5.05
CA VAL A 15 -0.56 -2.09 -4.34
C VAL A 15 -0.38 -0.82 -5.15
N ASP A 16 -0.35 0.35 -4.52
CA ASP A 16 0.02 1.60 -5.20
C ASP A 16 0.35 2.72 -4.20
N HIS A 17 0.89 3.83 -4.70
CA HIS A 17 0.88 5.11 -4.01
C HIS A 17 -0.38 5.90 -4.41
N ALA A 18 -1.08 6.52 -3.45
CA ALA A 18 -2.33 7.25 -3.69
C ALA A 18 -2.20 8.55 -4.53
N GLY A 19 -1.05 8.79 -5.17
CA GLY A 19 -0.74 9.93 -6.05
C GLY A 19 -0.51 11.26 -5.33
N HIS A 20 -1.20 11.52 -4.23
CA HIS A 20 -1.04 12.71 -3.41
C HIS A 20 -0.14 12.43 -2.20
N THR A 21 0.61 13.45 -1.77
CA THR A 21 1.33 13.40 -0.51
C THR A 21 0.40 13.73 0.66
N ILE A 22 0.70 13.14 1.81
CA ILE A 22 0.11 13.48 3.10
C ILE A 22 1.15 14.19 3.97
N ASP A 23 0.70 15.03 4.89
CA ASP A 23 1.58 15.71 5.84
C ASP A 23 1.80 14.84 7.08
N VAL A 24 3.06 14.59 7.42
CA VAL A 24 3.47 14.02 8.71
C VAL A 24 4.01 15.16 9.56
N ILE A 25 3.40 15.36 10.73
CA ILE A 25 3.71 16.46 11.63
C ILE A 25 4.43 15.91 12.85
N ASP A 26 5.63 16.43 13.12
CA ASP A 26 6.34 16.15 14.37
C ASP A 26 5.57 16.85 15.53
N PRO A 27 5.06 16.09 16.52
CA PRO A 27 4.25 16.66 17.59
C PRO A 27 5.04 17.52 18.59
N GLN A 28 6.37 17.42 18.60
CA GLN A 28 7.24 18.18 19.50
C GLN A 28 7.73 19.48 18.87
N THR A 29 8.11 19.44 17.58
CA THR A 29 8.69 20.60 16.89
C THR A 29 7.69 21.35 16.02
N GLY A 30 6.60 20.70 15.62
CA GLY A 30 5.67 21.21 14.61
C GLY A 30 6.21 21.16 13.18
N GLU A 31 7.37 20.51 12.95
CA GLU A 31 7.91 20.33 11.60
C GLU A 31 6.94 19.50 10.76
N VAL A 32 6.65 19.99 9.56
CA VAL A 32 5.77 19.31 8.60
C VAL A 32 6.63 18.72 7.50
N ARG A 33 6.50 17.40 7.30
CA ARG A 33 7.19 16.69 6.24
C ARG A 33 6.20 15.95 5.35
N PRO A 34 6.21 16.17 4.02
CA PRO A 34 5.37 15.42 3.11
C PRO A 34 5.83 13.96 3.02
N ALA A 35 4.87 13.04 2.96
CA ALA A 35 5.07 11.62 2.77
C ALA A 35 4.11 11.07 1.71
N GLN A 36 4.50 9.97 1.09
CA GLN A 36 3.71 9.20 0.14
C GLN A 36 2.79 8.24 0.89
N LEU A 37 1.53 8.14 0.50
CA LEU A 37 0.62 7.14 1.06
C LEU A 37 0.69 5.87 0.21
N PHE A 38 1.41 4.86 0.71
CA PHE A 38 1.40 3.52 0.14
C PHE A 38 0.17 2.76 0.63
N VAL A 39 -0.51 2.06 -0.28
CA VAL A 39 -1.72 1.28 0.01
C VAL A 39 -1.61 -0.10 -0.60
N ALA A 40 -2.02 -1.12 0.14
CA ALA A 40 -2.18 -2.49 -0.34
C ALA A 40 -3.58 -3.02 0.00
N ALA A 41 -4.27 -3.65 -0.95
CA ALA A 41 -5.64 -4.13 -0.78
C ALA A 41 -5.84 -5.56 -1.31
N LEU A 42 -6.45 -6.42 -0.49
CA LEU A 42 -6.81 -7.78 -0.89
C LEU A 42 -7.92 -7.76 -1.94
N GLY A 43 -7.72 -8.47 -3.05
CA GLY A 43 -8.63 -8.42 -4.19
C GLY A 43 -10.07 -8.89 -3.91
N ALA A 44 -10.26 -9.80 -2.95
CA ALA A 44 -11.56 -10.40 -2.66
C ALA A 44 -12.37 -9.62 -1.60
N SER A 45 -11.69 -9.00 -0.63
CA SER A 45 -12.33 -8.39 0.54
C SER A 45 -12.12 -6.89 0.65
N SER A 46 -11.25 -6.32 -0.19
CA SER A 46 -10.73 -4.97 -0.03
C SER A 46 -10.16 -4.72 1.37
N TYR A 47 -9.63 -5.75 2.05
CA TYR A 47 -8.94 -5.56 3.31
C TYR A 47 -7.63 -4.81 3.06
N ILE A 48 -7.44 -3.67 3.73
CA ILE A 48 -6.44 -2.66 3.38
C ILE A 48 -5.31 -2.60 4.41
N PHE A 49 -4.09 -2.49 3.90
CA PHE A 49 -2.94 -1.96 4.61
C PHE A 49 -2.60 -0.59 4.01
N ALA A 50 -2.27 0.40 4.85
CA ALA A 50 -1.84 1.71 4.40
C ALA A 50 -0.72 2.23 5.31
N GLU A 51 0.27 2.89 4.71
CA GLU A 51 1.37 3.50 5.45
C GLU A 51 1.90 4.77 4.80
N ALA A 52 2.50 5.64 5.63
CA ALA A 52 3.26 6.79 5.16
C ALA A 52 4.70 6.35 4.85
N ALA A 53 5.11 6.44 3.59
CA ALA A 53 6.48 6.22 3.12
C ALA A 53 7.12 7.56 2.77
N TRP A 54 8.41 7.75 3.04
CA TRP A 54 9.04 9.06 2.83
C TRP A 54 9.25 9.42 1.36
N THR A 55 9.49 8.42 0.51
CA THR A 55 9.70 8.61 -0.93
C THR A 55 9.04 7.49 -1.72
N GLN A 56 8.92 7.68 -3.04
CA GLN A 56 8.57 6.62 -3.98
C GLN A 56 9.81 5.87 -4.50
N SER A 57 10.96 6.00 -3.84
CA SER A 57 12.19 5.33 -4.27
C SER A 57 12.05 3.82 -4.13
N LEU A 58 12.82 3.08 -4.93
CA LEU A 58 12.79 1.62 -4.90
C LEU A 58 13.05 1.02 -3.50
N PRO A 59 13.99 1.54 -2.67
CA PRO A 59 14.16 1.06 -1.30
C PRO A 59 12.91 1.21 -0.44
N ASP A 60 12.26 2.37 -0.48
CA ASP A 60 11.04 2.61 0.30
C ASP A 60 9.90 1.74 -0.21
N TRP A 61 9.75 1.60 -1.53
CA TRP A 61 8.77 0.73 -2.17
C TRP A 61 8.89 -0.73 -1.72
N ILE A 62 10.10 -1.28 -1.73
CA ILE A 62 10.36 -2.66 -1.27
C ILE A 62 10.03 -2.79 0.22
N ALA A 63 10.43 -1.80 1.02
CA ALA A 63 10.18 -1.82 2.46
C ALA A 63 8.67 -1.79 2.78
N SER A 64 7.88 -1.04 2.01
CA SER A 64 6.42 -1.03 2.09
C SER A 64 5.80 -2.39 1.80
N HIS A 65 6.29 -3.11 0.79
CA HIS A 65 5.83 -4.47 0.49
C HIS A 65 6.10 -5.43 1.64
N VAL A 66 7.31 -5.39 2.20
CA VAL A 66 7.69 -6.25 3.33
C VAL A 66 6.75 -6.02 4.52
N ARG A 67 6.49 -4.76 4.87
CA ARG A 67 5.57 -4.41 5.96
C ARG A 67 4.13 -4.81 5.65
N ALA A 68 3.66 -4.59 4.42
CA ALA A 68 2.33 -5.00 3.99
C ALA A 68 2.13 -6.52 4.09
N PHE A 69 3.10 -7.33 3.63
CA PHE A 69 3.03 -8.79 3.74
C PHE A 69 3.05 -9.25 5.20
N GLY A 70 3.87 -8.60 6.04
CA GLY A 70 3.92 -8.86 7.48
C GLY A 70 2.59 -8.56 8.16
N PHE A 71 1.96 -7.43 7.84
CA PHE A 71 0.66 -7.04 8.39
C PHE A 71 -0.47 -7.96 7.93
N LEU A 72 -0.52 -8.27 6.64
CA LEU A 72 -1.55 -9.12 6.06
C LEU A 72 -1.31 -10.62 6.35
N GLY A 73 -0.14 -10.98 6.88
CA GLY A 73 0.19 -12.33 7.34
C GLY A 73 0.33 -13.37 6.21
N GLY A 74 0.71 -12.94 5.01
CA GLY A 74 0.71 -13.83 3.85
C GLY A 74 1.54 -13.33 2.67
N VAL A 75 1.59 -14.17 1.64
CA VAL A 75 2.19 -13.86 0.33
C VAL A 75 1.17 -14.20 -0.75
N TRP A 76 0.97 -13.28 -1.69
CA TRP A 76 0.02 -13.46 -2.78
C TRP A 76 0.73 -13.92 -4.05
N PRO A 77 0.16 -14.88 -4.79
CA PRO A 77 0.74 -15.35 -6.04
C PRO A 77 0.69 -14.29 -7.15
N ARG A 78 -0.13 -13.25 -7.00
CA ARG A 78 -0.26 -12.15 -7.96
C ARG A 78 -0.25 -10.81 -7.26
N LEU A 79 0.65 -9.95 -7.72
CA LEU A 79 0.81 -8.57 -7.29
C LEU A 79 0.55 -7.66 -8.48
N CYS A 80 -0.39 -6.73 -8.33
CA CYS A 80 -0.77 -5.80 -9.37
C CYS A 80 -0.61 -4.37 -8.85
N PRO A 81 0.21 -3.53 -9.50
CA PRO A 81 0.12 -2.09 -9.29
C PRO A 81 -1.31 -1.65 -9.61
N ALA A 82 -2.02 -1.05 -8.64
CA ALA A 82 -3.25 -0.33 -8.98
C ALA A 82 -2.83 0.88 -9.83
N ILE A 83 -3.67 1.24 -10.81
CA ILE A 83 -3.48 2.45 -11.64
C ILE A 83 -4.46 3.50 -11.14
#